data_AF-A0A7H8GU69-F1
#
_entry.id   AF-A0A7H8GU69-F1
#
_cell.length_a   1.000
_cell.length_b   1.000
_cell.length_c   1.000
_cell.angle_alpha   90.00
_cell.angle_beta   90.00
_cell.angle_gamma   90.00
#
_symmetry.space_group_name_H-M   'P 1'
#
loop_
_entity.id
_entity.type
_entity.pdbx_description
1 polymer ?
#
loop_
_entity_poly.entity_id
_entity_poly.type
_entity_poly.pdbx_seq_one_letter_code
_entity_poly.pdbx_strand_id
1 'polypeptide(L)' 'MSKEKLREGHVLVEVVRGVEGNCLCIGDFDTGERVAGPKPWGGGTTIHKFQVKASDLIRLAKEYEAKQ' A
#
# COMPACT_ATOMS: atom_id res chain seq x y z
N MET A 1 -10.68 -1.93 16.33
CA MET A 1 -10.57 -2.62 15.02
C MET A 1 -9.53 -3.71 15.16
N SER A 2 -9.82 -4.97 14.81
CA SER A 2 -8.83 -6.04 14.90
C SER A 2 -7.74 -5.80 13.86
N LYS A 3 -6.47 -5.72 14.29
CA LYS A 3 -5.33 -5.80 13.38
C LYS A 3 -5.46 -7.11 12.58
N GLU A 4 -5.75 -7.02 11.29
CA GLU A 4 -5.70 -8.19 10.43
C GLU A 4 -4.31 -8.79 10.53
N LYS A 5 -4.25 -10.07 10.88
CA LYS A 5 -2.98 -10.76 11.03
C LYS A 5 -2.35 -10.91 9.65
N LEU A 6 -1.22 -10.24 9.43
CA LEU A 6 -0.43 -10.41 8.22
C LEU A 6 0.04 -11.86 8.10
N ARG A 7 -0.09 -12.42 6.90
CA ARG A 7 0.55 -13.71 6.57
C ARG A 7 2.06 -13.53 6.60
N GLU A 8 2.77 -14.58 7.02
CA GLU A 8 4.23 -14.56 7.03
C GLU A 8 4.77 -14.22 5.64
N GLY A 9 5.77 -13.33 5.58
CA GLY A 9 6.36 -12.84 4.33
C GLY A 9 5.45 -11.96 3.46
N HIS A 10 4.28 -11.52 3.95
CA HIS A 10 3.39 -10.61 3.24
C HIS A 10 3.44 -9.20 3.84
N VAL A 11 3.27 -8.21 2.97
CA VAL A 11 3.03 -6.81 3.34
C VAL A 11 1.59 -6.44 3.05
N LEU A 12 1.08 -5.47 3.81
CA LEU A 12 -0.21 -4.87 3.52
C LEU A 12 -0.04 -3.80 2.44
N VAL A 13 -0.92 -3.79 1.46
CA VAL A 13 -1.02 -2.71 0.47
C VAL A 13 -2.44 -2.17 0.51
N GLU A 14 -2.56 -0.87 0.75
CA GLU A 14 -3.84 -0.18 0.80
C GLU A 14 -3.95 0.84 -0.33
N VAL A 15 -5.14 0.90 -0.93
CA VAL A 15 -5.54 2.04 -1.76
C VAL A 15 -6.44 2.91 -0.91
N VAL A 16 -6.00 4.15 -0.67
CA VAL A 16 -6.72 5.11 0.15
C VAL A 16 -7.32 6.18 -0.76
N ARG A 17 -8.62 6.43 -0.60
CA ARG A 17 -9.31 7.55 -1.25
C ARG A 17 -9.21 8.76 -0.34
N GLY A 18 -8.39 9.73 -0.72
CA GLY A 18 -8.30 11.05 -0.09
C GLY A 18 -9.10 12.10 -0.85
N VAL A 19 -9.22 13.30 -0.27
CA VAL A 19 -9.92 14.45 -0.88
C VAL A 19 -9.27 14.88 -2.19
N GLU A 20 -7.93 14.80 -2.27
CA GLU A 20 -7.16 15.17 -3.45
C GLU A 20 -7.02 14.04 -4.49
N GLY A 21 -7.51 12.83 -4.17
CA GLY A 21 -7.45 11.67 -5.05
C GLY A 21 -7.01 10.39 -4.35
N ASN A 22 -6.81 9.34 -5.16
CA ASN A 22 -6.41 8.03 -4.67
C ASN A 22 -4.89 7.94 -4.47
N CYS A 23 -4.46 7.38 -3.34
CA CYS A 23 -3.06 7.06 -3.09
C CYS A 23 -2.86 5.59 -2.76
N LEU A 24 -1.63 5.12 -2.96
CA LEU A 24 -1.19 3.76 -2.67
C LEU A 24 -0.26 3.79 -1.47
N CYS A 25 -0.51 2.95 -0.48
CA CYS A 25 0.30 2.83 0.73
C CYS A 25 0.78 1.38 0.93
N ILE A 26 1.98 1.20 1.49
CA ILE A 26 2.42 -0.07 2.06
C ILE A 26 2.31 0.03 3.58
N GLY A 27 1.54 -0.87 4.19
CA GLY A 27 1.12 -0.83 5.59
C GLY A 27 -0.39 -0.58 5.72
N ASP A 28 -0.86 -0.36 6.94
CA ASP A 28 -2.27 -0.03 7.21
C ASP A 28 -2.50 1.49 7.22
N PHE A 29 -3.75 1.91 7.40
CA PHE A 29 -4.10 3.33 7.49
C PHE A 29 -3.31 4.10 8.57
N ASP A 30 -2.92 3.43 9.66
CA ASP A 30 -2.29 4.06 10.82
C ASP A 30 -0.76 4.10 10.72
N THR A 31 -0.14 3.07 10.13
CA THR A 31 1.32 2.90 10.08
C THR A 31 1.88 2.82 8.66
N GLY A 32 1.04 2.95 7.64
CA GLY A 32 1.43 2.77 6.25
C GLY A 32 2.14 3.98 5.66
N GLU A 33 3.13 3.71 4.81
CA GLU A 33 3.84 4.73 4.05
C GLU A 33 3.28 4.83 2.63
N ARG A 34 3.07 6.07 2.19
CA ARG A 34 2.58 6.37 0.83
C ARG A 34 3.68 6.15 -0.19
N VAL A 35 3.39 5.29 -1.17
CA VAL A 35 4.28 4.96 -2.29
C VAL A 35 3.92 5.77 -3.54
N ALA A 36 2.64 6.07 -3.77
CA ALA A 36 2.20 6.80 -4.96
C ALA A 36 0.92 7.61 -4.71
N GLY A 37 0.66 8.61 -5.57
CA GLY A 37 -0.53 9.46 -5.54
C GLY A 37 -0.45 10.66 -4.58
N PRO A 38 -1.49 11.52 -4.52
CA PRO A 38 -1.55 12.69 -3.64
C PRO A 38 -1.56 12.29 -2.15
N LYS A 39 -1.33 13.26 -1.25
CA LYS A 39 -1.43 12.98 0.18
C LYS A 39 -2.91 12.89 0.57
N PRO A 40 -3.33 11.95 1.42
CA PRO A 40 -4.72 11.82 1.85
C PRO A 40 -5.05 12.83 2.97
N TRP A 41 -4.86 14.12 2.69
CA TRP A 41 -5.15 15.18 3.65
C TRP A 41 -6.64 15.18 4.05
N GLY A 42 -6.93 15.41 5.33
CA GLY A 42 -8.30 15.61 5.82
C GLY A 42 -9.12 14.35 6.08
N GLY A 43 -8.48 13.18 6.19
CA GLY A 43 -9.17 11.91 6.46
C GLY A 43 -9.46 11.17 5.16
N GLY A 44 -8.52 10.32 4.75
CA GLY A 44 -8.75 9.35 3.70
C GLY A 44 -9.52 8.13 4.21
N THR A 45 -10.07 7.34 3.31
CA THR A 45 -10.63 6.02 3.66
C THR A 45 -9.98 4.95 2.79
N THR A 46 -9.55 3.86 3.40
CA THR A 46 -9.08 2.68 2.68
C THR A 46 -10.24 2.09 1.86
N ILE A 47 -10.11 2.11 0.53
CA ILE A 47 -11.11 1.59 -0.40
C ILE A 47 -10.74 0.20 -0.92
N HIS A 48 -9.45 -0.14 -0.94
CA HIS A 48 -8.97 -1.49 -1.24
C HIS A 48 -7.83 -1.86 -0.30
N LYS A 49 -7.72 -3.16 -0.02
CA LYS A 49 -6.70 -3.74 0.84
C LYS A 49 -6.27 -5.09 0.28
N PHE A 50 -4.96 -5.30 0.19
CA PHE A 50 -4.35 -6.51 -0.33
C PHE A 50 -3.22 -6.96 0.59
N GLN A 51 -3.09 -8.26 0.83
CA GLN A 51 -1.85 -8.83 1.35
C GLN A 51 -1.01 -9.32 0.17
N VAL A 52 0.18 -8.75 -0.01
CA VAL A 52 1.07 -9.05 -1.13
C VAL A 52 2.33 -9.70 -0.59
N LYS A 53 2.79 -10.79 -1.22
CA LYS A 53 4.05 -11.42 -0.85
C LYS A 53 5.21 -10.44 -1.10
N ALA A 54 5.97 -10.11 -0.07
CA ALA A 54 7.02 -9.10 -0.14
C ALA A 54 8.08 -9.43 -1.20
N SER A 55 8.43 -10.72 -1.33
CA SER A 55 9.39 -11.19 -2.33
C SER A 55 8.93 -10.91 -3.76
N ASP A 56 7.63 -11.07 -4.04
CA ASP A 56 7.10 -10.89 -5.40
C ASP A 56 7.02 -9.41 -5.73
N LEU A 57 6.58 -8.57 -4.78
CA LEU A 57 6.57 -7.13 -4.92
C LEU A 57 7.96 -6.57 -5.20
N ILE A 58 8.97 -6.97 -4.41
CA ILE A 58 10.36 -6.52 -4.56
C ILE A 58 10.93 -6.99 -5.90
N ARG A 59 10.73 -8.26 -6.26
CA ARG A 59 11.24 -8.83 -7.52
C ARG A 59 10.67 -8.09 -8.72
N LEU A 60 9.34 -7.93 -8.78
CA LEU A 60 8.67 -7.28 -9.91
C LEU A 60 9.03 -5.79 -10.02
N ALA A 61 9.17 -5.09 -8.89
CA ALA A 61 9.62 -3.69 -8.89
C ALA A 61 11.02 -3.54 -9.50
N LYS A 62 11.98 -4.38 -9.09
CA LYS A 62 13.35 -4.39 -9.64
C LYS A 62 13.40 -4.79 -11.11
N GLU A 63 12.63 -5.81 -11.50
CA GLU A 63 12.52 -6.23 -12.92
C GLU A 63 11.97 -5.12 -13.81
N TYR A 64 11.08 -4.27 -13.28
CA TYR A 64 10.52 -3.15 -14.02
C TYR A 64 11.46 -1.94 -14.05
N GLU A 65 12.14 -1.65 -12.94
CA GLU A 65 13.18 -0.61 -12.85
C GLU A 65 14.29 -0.84 -13.88
N ALA A 66 14.74 -2.09 -14.05
CA ALA A 66 15.80 -2.44 -15.01
C ALA A 66 15.38 -2.42 -16.49
N LYS A 67 14.08 -2.23 -16.79
CA LYS A 67 13.56 -2.13 -18.17
C LYS A 67 13.47 -0.69 -18.68
N GLN A 68 13.74 0.29 -17.82
CA GLN A 68 13.84 1.71 -18.17
C GLN A 68 15.29 2.06 -18.52
#